data_AF-A0A268THI8-F1
#
_entry.id   AF-A0A268THI8-F1
#
_cell.length_a   1.000
_cell.length_b   1.000
_cell.length_c   1.000
_cell.angle_alpha   90.00
_cell.angle_beta   90.00
_cell.angle_gamma   90.00
#
_symmetry.space_group_name_H-M   'P 1'
#
loop_
_entity.id
_entity.type
_entity.pdbx_description
1 polymer ?
#
loop_
_entity_poly.entity_id
_entity_poly.type
_entity_poly.pdbx_seq_one_letter_code
_entity_poly.pdbx_strand_id
1 'polypeptide(L)' 'MCLKHKGKEMLDATTLSNLIATDLTAKGFKIENENKAFIEALCKAIISHVTSSGVINVTVTTNTGTGTGIGTIS' A
#
# COMPACT_ATOMS: atom_id res chain seq x y z
N MET A 1 -27.59 9.21 8.93
CA MET A 1 -26.35 9.96 8.57
C MET A 1 -25.45 9.02 7.80
N CYS A 2 -25.39 9.13 6.48
CA CYS A 2 -24.47 8.34 5.67
C CYS A 2 -23.06 8.91 5.83
N LEU A 3 -22.17 8.15 6.46
CA LEU A 3 -20.74 8.44 6.48
C LEU A 3 -20.24 8.29 5.04
N LYS A 4 -20.16 9.42 4.33
CA LYS A 4 -19.46 9.51 3.04
C LYS A 4 -18.04 9.00 3.29
N HIS A 5 -17.74 7.79 2.82
CA HIS A 5 -16.39 7.28 2.77
C HIS A 5 -15.57 8.31 1.99
N LYS A 6 -14.75 9.09 2.70
CA LYS A 6 -13.67 9.84 2.06
C LYS A 6 -12.91 8.81 1.22
N GLY A 7 -12.83 9.03 -0.09
CA GLY A 7 -12.19 8.10 -1.01
C GLY A 7 -10.86 7.66 -0.43
N LYS A 8 -10.71 6.34 -0.25
CA LYS A 8 -9.41 5.73 -0.01
C LYS A 8 -8.51 6.24 -1.13
N GLU A 9 -7.52 7.08 -0.81
CA GLU A 9 -6.42 7.33 -1.73
C GLU A 9 -5.86 5.96 -2.10
N MET A 10 -6.05 5.57 -3.35
CA MET A 10 -5.54 4.32 -3.87
C MET A 10 -4.03 4.46 -3.82
N LEU A 11 -3.37 3.67 -2.96
CA LEU A 11 -1.94 3.72 -2.78
C LEU A 11 -1.27 3.43 -4.13
N ASP A 12 -0.80 4.46 -4.81
CA ASP A 12 -0.15 4.36 -6.10
C ASP A 12 1.39 4.30 -5.93
N ALA A 13 2.10 3.81 -6.95
CA ALA A 13 3.54 3.56 -6.85
C ALA A 13 4.35 4.83 -6.58
N THR A 14 3.85 5.99 -7.00
CA THR A 14 4.44 7.32 -6.78
C THR A 14 4.26 7.74 -5.33
N THR A 15 3.07 7.53 -4.77
CA THR A 15 2.81 7.82 -3.36
C THR A 15 3.68 6.93 -2.46
N LEU A 16 3.81 5.64 -2.80
CA LEU A 16 4.67 4.71 -2.06
C LEU A 16 6.16 5.05 -2.19
N SER A 17 6.65 5.41 -3.39
CA SER A 17 8.06 5.80 -3.58
C SER A 17 8.41 7.07 -2.82
N ASN A 18 7.51 8.06 -2.79
CA ASN A 18 7.70 9.30 -2.03
C ASN A 18 7.74 9.05 -0.51
N LEU A 19 6.89 8.16 0.01
CA LEU A 19 6.93 7.78 1.42
C LEU A 19 8.25 7.09 1.79
N ILE A 20 8.72 6.16 0.96
CA ILE A 20 10.00 5.48 1.19
C ILE A 20 11.16 6.47 1.10
N ALA A 21 11.17 7.37 0.12
CA ALA A 21 12.19 8.41 0.01
C ALA A 21 12.21 9.34 1.24
N THR A 22 11.04 9.68 1.76
CA THR A 22 10.89 10.50 2.97
C THR A 22 11.45 9.78 4.20
N ASP A 23 11.15 8.49 4.37
CA ASP A 23 11.66 7.71 5.52
C ASP A 23 13.18 7.50 5.46
N LEU A 24 13.72 7.28 4.25
CA LEU A 24 15.17 7.15 4.03
C LEU A 24 15.90 8.47 4.31
N THR A 25 15.36 9.60 3.86
CA THR A 25 15.95 10.92 4.13
C THR A 25 15.87 11.29 5.61
N ALA A 26 14.78 10.93 6.31
CA ALA A 26 14.66 11.10 7.76
C ALA A 26 15.71 10.30 8.54
N LYS A 27 16.19 9.16 8.00
CA LYS A 27 17.28 8.36 8.56
C LYS A 27 18.67 8.83 8.14
N GLY A 28 18.78 9.94 7.40
CA GLY A 28 20.04 10.54 6.98
C GLY A 28 20.62 9.95 5.68
N PHE A 29 19.87 9.12 4.96
CA PHE A 29 20.30 8.64 3.65
C PHE A 29 20.10 9.70 2.57
N LYS A 30 21.06 9.85 1.66
CA LYS A 30 20.91 10.66 0.45
C LYS A 30 20.26 9.84 -0.65
N ILE A 31 19.21 10.40 -1.26
CA ILE A 31 18.56 9.83 -2.44
C ILE A 31 19.28 10.37 -3.67
N GLU A 32 20.11 9.54 -4.28
CA GLU A 32 20.73 9.81 -5.59
C GLU A 32 19.82 9.29 -6.73
N ASN A 33 20.07 9.75 -7.96
CA ASN A 33 19.24 9.39 -9.11
C ASN A 33 19.18 7.88 -9.37
N GLU A 34 20.28 7.13 -9.17
CA GLU A 34 20.25 5.66 -9.33
C GLU A 34 19.36 4.98 -8.28
N ASN A 35 19.38 5.47 -7.04
CA ASN A 35 18.57 4.92 -5.96
C ASN A 35 17.09 5.25 -6.15
N LYS A 36 16.78 6.41 -6.74
CA LYS A 36 15.41 6.82 -7.03
C LYS A 36 14.74 5.89 -8.05
N ALA A 37 15.42 5.57 -9.15
CA ALA A 37 14.91 4.64 -10.16
C ALA A 37 14.69 3.24 -9.58
N PHE A 38 15.60 2.79 -8.70
CA PHE A 38 15.46 1.53 -7.97
C PHE A 38 14.24 1.51 -7.04
N ILE A 39 14.05 2.55 -6.23
CA ILE A 39 12.91 2.67 -5.30
C ILE A 39 11.59 2.68 -6.10
N GLU A 40 11.52 3.42 -7.21
CA GLU A 40 10.32 3.45 -8.06
C GLU A 40 10.00 2.08 -8.68
N ALA A 41 11.01 1.37 -9.20
CA ALA A 41 10.83 0.03 -9.76
C ALA A 41 10.35 -0.97 -8.70
N LEU A 42 10.93 -0.91 -7.50
CA LEU A 42 10.53 -1.75 -6.36
C LEU A 42 9.08 -1.47 -5.94
N CYS A 43 8.70 -0.19 -5.81
CA CYS A 43 7.34 0.20 -5.46
C CYS A 43 6.30 -0.27 -6.49
N LYS A 44 6.62 -0.16 -7.79
CA LYS A 44 5.76 -0.68 -8.87
C LYS A 44 5.58 -2.19 -8.78
N ALA A 45 6.66 -2.93 -8.54
CA ALA A 45 6.61 -4.38 -8.38
C ALA A 45 5.79 -4.80 -7.15
N ILE A 46 5.96 -4.11 -6.02
CA ILE A 46 5.20 -4.36 -4.78
C ILE A 46 3.70 -4.13 -5.01
N ILE A 47 3.32 -2.97 -5.57
CA ILE A 47 1.90 -2.68 -5.82
C ILE A 47 1.34 -3.68 -6.83
N SER A 48 2.06 -3.96 -7.92
CA SER A 48 1.62 -4.96 -8.90
C SER A 48 1.42 -6.33 -8.28
N HIS A 49 2.33 -6.78 -7.40
CA HIS A 49 2.19 -8.05 -6.69
C HIS A 49 0.99 -8.04 -5.74
N VAL A 50 0.82 -6.98 -4.96
CA VAL A 50 -0.32 -6.83 -4.03
C VAL A 50 -1.64 -6.77 -4.79
N THR A 51 -1.72 -6.04 -5.90
CA THR A 51 -2.96 -5.92 -6.67
C THR A 51 -3.30 -7.13 -7.52
N SER A 52 -2.31 -7.92 -7.96
CA SER A 52 -2.55 -9.09 -8.83
C SER A 52 -2.62 -10.41 -8.07
N SER A 53 -1.88 -10.51 -6.97
CA SER A 53 -1.62 -11.77 -6.26
C SER A 53 -1.77 -11.62 -4.74
N GLY A 54 -2.09 -10.41 -4.26
CA GLY A 54 -2.27 -10.14 -2.84
C GLY A 54 -3.49 -10.89 -2.32
N VAL A 55 -3.23 -11.84 -1.43
CA VAL A 55 -4.26 -12.50 -0.63
C VAL A 55 -4.55 -11.60 0.56
N ILE A 56 -5.76 -11.05 0.62
CA ILE A 56 -6.23 -10.29 1.77
C ILE A 56 -7.00 -11.24 2.68
N ASN A 57 -6.54 -11.35 3.92
CA ASN A 57 -7.36 -11.88 5.01
C ASN A 57 -8.23 -10.74 5.56
N VAL A 58 -9.52 -10.80 5.26
CA VAL A 58 -10.50 -9.84 5.78
C VAL A 58 -11.15 -10.45 7.02
N THR A 59 -11.01 -9.77 8.14
CA THR A 59 -11.74 -10.10 9.36
C THR A 59 -12.80 -9.02 9.59
N VAL A 60 -14.06 -9.41 9.58
CA VAL A 60 -15.20 -8.53 9.89
C VAL A 60 -15.73 -8.92 11.26
N THR A 61 -15.66 -7.99 12.20
CA THR A 61 -16.25 -8.16 13.53
C THR A 61 -17.56 -7.40 13.59
N THR A 62 -18.66 -8.10 13.82
CA THR A 62 -19.99 -7.52 14.08
C THR A 62 -20.40 -7.79 15.53
N ASN A 63 -21.48 -7.14 15.98
CA ASN A 63 -22.05 -7.39 17.31
C ASN A 63 -22.55 -8.84 17.51
N THR A 64 -22.62 -9.63 16.45
CA THR A 64 -23.10 -11.03 16.44
C THR A 64 -21.98 -12.06 16.25
N GLY A 65 -20.73 -11.64 16.02
CA GLY A 65 -19.58 -12.54 15.88
C GLY A 65 -18.49 -12.03 14.94
N THR A 66 -17.42 -12.81 14.81
CA THR A 66 -16.30 -12.53 13.89
C THR A 66 -16.37 -13.46 12.68
N GLY A 67 -16.49 -12.88 11.48
CA GLY A 67 -16.39 -13.60 10.21
C GLY A 67 -15.03 -13.35 9.56
N THR A 68 -14.36 -14.41 9.12
CA THR A 68 -13.10 -14.32 8.37
C THR A 68 -13.31 -14.77 6.94
N GLY A 69 -12.80 -14.01 5.97
CA GLY A 69 -12.79 -14.36 4.55
C GLY A 69 -11.39 -14.17 3.96
N ILE A 70 -11.00 -15.09 3.08
CA ILE A 70 -9.77 -15.00 2.28
C ILE A 70 -10.19 -14.63 0.86
N GLY A 71 -9.64 -13.53 0.33
CA GLY A 71 -9.94 -13.10 -1.03
C GLY A 71 -8.71 -12.51 -1.70
N THR A 72 -8.69 -12.53 -3.03
CA THR A 72 -7.68 -11.83 -3.83
C THR A 72 -8.18 -10.44 -4.21
N ILE A 73 -7.27 -9.47 -4.31
CA ILE A 73 -7.58 -8.18 -4.95
C ILE A 73 -7.79 -8.48 -6.44
N SER A 74 -8.99 -8.25 -6.97
CA SER A 74 -9.31 -8.34 -8.41
C SER A 74 -9.70 -6.97 -8.95
#